data_AF-A0A929DI24-F1
#
_entry.id   AF-A0A929DI24-F1
#
_cell.length_a   1.000
_cell.length_b   1.000
_cell.length_c   1.000
_cell.angle_alpha   90.00
_cell.angle_beta   90.00
_cell.angle_gamma   90.00
#
_symmetry.space_group_name_H-M   'P 1'
#
loop_
_entity.id
_entity.type
_entity.pdbx_description
1 polymer ?
#
loop_
_entity_poly.entity_id
_entity_poly.type
_entity_poly.pdbx_seq_one_letter_code
_entity_poly.pdbx_strand_id
1 'polypeptide(L)'
;MFEGTSGLVNMILSIVLFPMHFQGAFIEFAWGINDPFWIMIGKRILILLPVLAVITGCWLSIASSLTVLFRQNRRQFITTLIITWWDLGKSIVSFWGGIINFLFRFLVSMTGMLRILILGLWSLVQEILFLPFRLIRQISQSIGRSSIPWIAVIMTIFWCLIEAAIFTFVTTPLVIDTFSNITGEQFSENFIRIPLFIFLFFIVLGSYAVLSTFVDATKKKEFSAILGIGVIEVIVLLVEVVFLYREFVDALVPWFAQYSENFELGMFWTLAISCFAWFGIRSLSWFLFAAHGTPTLMKIIQGADLRSAQMEQRPVKEQVSFSNGYLDSLKENAEWIQAKGEDLLQSFMLPPLQVVAATVNFCILLISGHHLFELPLKNFSDVADSKQLFEQMIHGNKSINKMYGAKENV
;
A
#
# COMPACT_ATOMS: atom_id res chain seq x y z
N MET A 1 58.40 -6.95 -30.72
CA MET A 1 58.12 -6.91 -32.18
C MET A 1 58.74 -5.63 -32.75
N PHE A 2 60.07 -5.58 -32.92
CA PHE A 2 60.88 -4.65 -33.75
C PHE A 2 62.37 -4.97 -33.50
N GLU A 3 62.79 -6.21 -33.80
CA GLU A 3 64.20 -6.60 -33.80
C GLU A 3 64.77 -6.36 -35.19
N GLY A 4 65.35 -5.18 -35.43
CA GLY A 4 66.04 -4.90 -36.71
C GLY A 4 66.33 -3.43 -37.06
N THR A 5 65.76 -2.45 -36.37
CA THR A 5 65.96 -1.02 -36.68
C THR A 5 66.96 -0.34 -35.75
N SER A 6 67.81 0.53 -36.32
CA SER A 6 68.83 1.35 -35.63
C SER A 6 68.34 1.89 -34.28
N GLY A 7 69.19 1.86 -33.25
CA GLY A 7 68.82 2.21 -31.87
C GLY A 7 68.07 3.55 -31.72
N LEU A 8 68.35 4.54 -32.57
CA LEU A 8 67.62 5.81 -32.62
C LEU A 8 66.16 5.68 -33.09
N VAL A 9 65.90 4.86 -34.11
CA VAL A 9 64.54 4.61 -34.62
C VAL A 9 63.71 3.86 -33.59
N ASN A 10 64.30 2.86 -32.91
CA ASN A 10 63.63 2.17 -31.80
C ASN A 10 63.37 3.10 -30.60
N MET A 11 64.27 4.05 -30.31
CA MET A 11 64.07 5.05 -29.25
C MET A 11 62.91 6.01 -29.59
N ILE A 12 62.83 6.49 -30.84
CA ILE A 12 61.75 7.36 -31.31
C ILE A 12 60.41 6.61 -31.34
N LEU A 13 60.39 5.37 -31.85
CA LEU A 13 59.20 4.51 -31.84
C LEU A 13 58.72 4.20 -30.42
N SER A 14 59.64 3.99 -29.48
CA SER A 14 59.31 3.76 -28.06
C SER A 14 58.65 5.00 -27.41
N ILE A 15 59.14 6.21 -27.75
CA ILE A 15 58.55 7.47 -27.26
C ILE A 15 57.16 7.72 -27.87
N VAL A 16 56.98 7.47 -29.17
CA VAL A 16 55.70 7.69 -29.86
C VAL A 16 54.64 6.65 -29.48
N LEU A 17 55.05 5.40 -29.24
CA LEU A 17 54.17 4.29 -28.84
C LEU A 17 54.15 4.05 -27.33
N PHE A 18 54.59 5.02 -26.53
CA PHE A 18 54.63 4.91 -25.07
C PHE A 18 53.29 4.42 -24.46
N PRO A 19 52.09 4.90 -24.88
CA PRO A 19 50.82 4.42 -24.34
C PRO A 19 50.53 2.95 -24.66
N MET A 20 51.00 2.43 -25.80
CA MET A 20 50.78 1.03 -26.17
C MET A 20 51.48 0.05 -25.21
N HIS A 21 52.55 0.47 -24.54
CA HIS A 21 53.32 -0.41 -23.66
C HIS A 21 52.61 -0.71 -22.34
N PHE A 22 51.74 0.19 -21.84
CA PHE A 22 51.05 0.01 -20.56
C PHE A 22 49.51 -0.05 -20.67
N GLN A 23 48.90 0.37 -21.79
CA GLN A 23 47.44 0.40 -21.92
C GLN A 23 46.78 -0.97 -21.65
N GLY A 24 47.39 -2.07 -22.12
CA GLY A 24 46.83 -3.42 -21.98
C GLY A 24 46.77 -3.85 -20.52
N ALA A 25 47.89 -3.70 -19.80
CA ALA A 25 47.98 -4.04 -18.38
C ALA A 25 47.02 -3.19 -17.50
N PHE A 26 46.89 -1.89 -17.81
CA PHE A 26 46.01 -0.99 -17.07
C PHE A 26 44.51 -1.29 -17.32
N ILE A 27 44.13 -1.59 -18.57
CA ILE A 27 42.75 -1.96 -18.91
C ILE A 27 42.41 -3.32 -18.29
N GLU A 28 43.30 -4.30 -18.39
CA GLU A 28 43.11 -5.63 -17.79
C GLU A 28 42.94 -5.54 -16.26
N PHE A 29 43.80 -4.74 -15.62
CA PHE A 29 43.69 -4.45 -14.18
C PHE A 29 42.36 -3.76 -13.82
N ALA A 30 41.93 -2.76 -14.60
CA ALA A 30 40.69 -2.03 -14.34
C ALA A 30 39.43 -2.87 -14.64
N TRP A 31 39.52 -3.81 -15.58
CA TRP A 31 38.41 -4.69 -15.95
C TRP A 31 38.16 -5.81 -14.94
N GLY A 32 39.22 -6.26 -14.25
CA GLY A 32 39.16 -7.20 -13.14
C GLY A 32 38.83 -8.63 -13.54
N ILE A 33 39.42 -9.13 -14.64
CA ILE A 33 39.11 -10.46 -15.22
C ILE A 33 39.31 -11.60 -14.21
N ASN A 34 40.30 -11.48 -13.32
CA ASN A 34 40.71 -12.53 -12.38
C ASN A 34 40.25 -12.27 -10.93
N ASP A 35 39.42 -11.25 -10.69
CA ASP A 35 39.03 -10.86 -9.33
C ASP A 35 37.67 -11.44 -8.89
N PRO A 36 37.45 -11.61 -7.58
CA PRO A 36 36.12 -11.89 -7.02
C PRO A 36 35.08 -10.86 -7.48
N PHE A 37 33.83 -11.31 -7.67
CA PHE A 37 32.73 -10.50 -8.25
C PHE A 37 32.59 -9.08 -7.64
N TRP A 38 32.67 -8.96 -6.31
CA TRP A 38 32.58 -7.67 -5.62
C TRP A 38 33.74 -6.72 -5.92
N ILE A 39 34.96 -7.26 -6.01
CA ILE A 39 36.16 -6.49 -6.34
C ILE A 39 36.14 -6.09 -7.81
N MET A 40 35.70 -6.98 -8.69
CA MET A 40 35.51 -6.70 -10.12
C MET A 40 34.54 -5.53 -10.34
N ILE A 41 33.38 -5.53 -9.69
CA ILE A 41 32.41 -4.41 -9.78
C ILE A 41 33.00 -3.11 -9.24
N GLY A 42 33.67 -3.18 -8.07
CA GLY A 42 34.34 -2.02 -7.49
C GLY A 42 35.36 -1.38 -8.43
N LYS A 43 36.25 -2.20 -9.02
CA LYS A 43 37.24 -1.73 -10.00
C LYS A 43 36.60 -1.10 -11.24
N ARG A 44 35.53 -1.70 -11.76
CA ARG A 44 34.82 -1.17 -12.94
C ARG A 44 34.16 0.17 -12.68
N ILE A 45 33.56 0.36 -11.50
CA ILE A 45 32.88 1.62 -11.16
C ILE A 45 33.89 2.71 -10.79
N LEU A 46 34.94 2.40 -10.00
CA LEU A 46 35.85 3.39 -9.45
C LEU A 46 37.09 3.70 -10.31
N ILE A 47 37.56 2.75 -11.11
CA ILE A 47 38.91 2.81 -11.70
C ILE A 47 38.85 2.84 -13.23
N LEU A 48 37.86 2.20 -13.84
CA LEU A 48 37.75 2.11 -15.31
C LEU A 48 37.69 3.50 -15.98
N LEU A 49 36.82 4.39 -15.49
CA LEU A 49 36.63 5.72 -16.07
C LEU A 49 37.89 6.60 -15.93
N PRO A 50 38.54 6.71 -14.74
CA PRO A 50 39.84 7.36 -14.62
C PRO A 50 40.94 6.79 -15.51
N VAL A 51 41.05 5.45 -15.61
CA VAL A 51 42.09 4.79 -16.42
C VAL A 51 41.92 5.11 -17.91
N LEU A 52 40.68 5.05 -18.42
CA LEU A 52 40.40 5.42 -19.82
C LEU A 52 40.72 6.90 -20.09
N ALA A 53 40.40 7.79 -19.15
CA ALA A 53 40.69 9.22 -19.27
C ALA A 53 42.20 9.50 -19.31
N VAL A 54 43.00 8.82 -18.48
CA VAL A 54 44.47 8.94 -18.48
C VAL A 54 45.08 8.39 -19.77
N ILE A 55 44.64 7.21 -20.23
CA ILE A 55 45.12 6.63 -21.50
C ILE A 55 44.83 7.58 -22.67
N THR A 56 43.61 8.12 -22.72
CA THR A 56 43.19 9.08 -23.75
C THR A 56 44.00 10.37 -23.67
N GLY A 57 44.23 10.90 -22.47
CA GLY A 57 45.10 12.06 -22.23
C GLY A 57 46.54 11.84 -22.69
N CYS A 58 47.11 10.65 -22.48
CA CYS A 58 48.44 10.28 -22.96
C CYS A 58 48.52 10.25 -24.49
N TRP A 59 47.55 9.62 -25.17
CA TRP A 59 47.48 9.61 -26.64
C TRP A 59 47.35 11.04 -27.21
N LEU A 60 46.47 11.85 -26.63
CA LEU A 60 46.24 13.24 -27.06
C LEU A 60 47.45 14.14 -26.75
N SER A 61 48.22 13.87 -25.70
CA SER A 61 49.44 14.62 -25.38
C SER A 61 50.57 14.35 -26.38
N ILE A 62 50.68 13.11 -26.87
CA ILE A 62 51.65 12.73 -27.92
C ILE A 62 51.26 13.39 -29.24
N ALA A 63 50.00 13.29 -29.64
CA ALA A 63 49.50 13.97 -30.82
C ALA A 63 49.66 15.50 -30.72
N SER A 64 49.37 16.07 -29.55
CA SER A 64 49.59 17.50 -29.28
C SER A 64 51.07 17.88 -29.41
N SER A 65 51.98 17.09 -28.83
CA SER A 65 53.43 17.31 -28.91
C SER A 65 53.96 17.32 -30.35
N LEU A 66 53.45 16.43 -31.20
CA LEU A 66 53.78 16.42 -32.63
C LEU A 66 53.28 17.69 -33.34
N THR A 67 52.09 18.18 -33.00
CA THR A 67 51.54 19.41 -33.59
C THR A 67 52.16 20.71 -33.06
N VAL A 68 52.78 20.71 -31.88
CA VAL A 68 53.43 21.91 -31.30
C VAL A 68 54.51 22.48 -32.22
N LEU A 69 55.22 21.60 -32.95
CA LEU A 69 56.29 22.01 -33.87
C LEU A 69 55.80 22.93 -34.99
N PHE A 70 54.51 22.88 -35.33
CA PHE A 70 53.90 23.67 -36.41
C PHE A 70 53.05 24.86 -35.93
N ARG A 71 52.83 25.02 -34.62
CA ARG A 71 52.02 26.12 -34.07
C ARG A 71 52.83 27.38 -33.80
N GLN A 72 52.24 28.55 -34.07
CA GLN A 72 52.86 29.87 -33.88
C GLN A 72 53.00 30.25 -32.40
N ASN A 73 52.05 29.86 -31.54
CA ASN A 73 52.02 30.27 -30.13
C ASN A 73 52.39 29.12 -29.16
N ARG A 74 53.63 28.64 -29.28
CA ARG A 74 54.12 27.39 -28.63
C ARG A 74 54.08 27.45 -27.11
N ARG A 75 54.49 28.58 -26.52
CA ARG A 75 54.58 28.74 -25.06
C ARG A 75 53.20 28.66 -24.42
N GLN A 76 52.22 29.38 -24.97
CA GLN A 76 50.86 29.38 -24.45
C GLN A 76 50.23 27.99 -24.56
N PHE A 77 50.42 27.29 -25.68
CA PHE A 77 49.89 25.95 -25.87
C PHE A 77 50.47 24.91 -24.89
N ILE A 78 51.78 24.94 -24.64
CA ILE A 78 52.42 24.05 -23.66
C ILE A 78 51.90 24.34 -22.25
N THR A 79 51.74 25.62 -21.89
CA THR A 79 51.13 26.01 -20.60
C THR A 79 49.71 25.49 -20.46
N THR A 80 48.87 25.62 -21.50
CA THR A 80 47.49 25.09 -21.49
C THR A 80 47.47 23.56 -21.39
N LEU A 81 48.40 22.85 -22.04
CA LEU A 81 48.51 21.39 -21.97
C LEU A 81 48.85 20.90 -20.55
N ILE A 82 49.78 21.59 -19.85
CA ILE A 82 50.10 21.29 -18.44
C ILE A 82 48.89 21.56 -17.53
N ILE A 83 48.18 22.67 -17.74
CA ILE A 83 46.96 22.99 -16.98
C ILE A 83 45.88 21.92 -17.21
N THR A 84 45.74 21.40 -18.44
CA THR A 84 44.75 20.35 -18.75
C THR A 84 45.05 19.04 -18.00
N TRP A 85 46.32 18.66 -17.87
CA TRP A 85 46.75 17.53 -17.05
C TRP A 85 46.44 17.74 -15.56
N TRP A 86 46.66 18.95 -15.06
CA TRP A 86 46.30 19.31 -13.69
C TRP A 86 44.78 19.27 -13.46
N ASP A 87 43.99 19.76 -14.41
CA ASP A 87 42.53 19.72 -14.36
C ASP A 87 41.97 18.30 -14.43
N LEU A 88 42.60 17.41 -15.23
CA LEU A 88 42.28 15.98 -15.24
C LEU A 88 42.55 15.34 -13.88
N GLY A 89 43.71 15.63 -13.28
CA GLY A 89 44.05 15.14 -11.94
C GLY A 89 43.02 15.58 -10.88
N LYS A 90 42.66 16.88 -10.86
CA LYS A 90 41.62 17.41 -9.98
C LYS A 90 40.26 16.74 -10.24
N SER A 91 39.91 16.48 -11.50
CA SER A 91 38.65 15.83 -11.87
C SER A 91 38.59 14.36 -11.42
N ILE A 92 39.71 13.63 -11.47
CA ILE A 92 39.79 12.26 -10.96
C ILE A 92 39.67 12.23 -9.43
N VAL A 93 40.31 13.17 -8.72
CA VAL A 93 40.16 13.27 -7.26
C VAL A 93 38.72 13.65 -6.88
N SER A 94 38.13 14.60 -7.61
CA SER A 94 36.73 15.00 -7.44
C SER A 94 35.76 13.87 -7.78
N PHE A 95 36.10 12.98 -8.72
CA PHE A 95 35.34 11.77 -9.01
C PHE A 95 35.23 10.85 -7.79
N TRP A 96 36.36 10.53 -7.13
CA TRP A 96 36.36 9.72 -5.92
C TRP A 96 35.66 10.42 -4.75
N GLY A 97 35.93 11.72 -4.53
CA GLY A 97 35.27 12.51 -3.51
C GLY A 97 33.75 12.60 -3.72
N GLY A 98 33.33 12.72 -4.98
CA GLY A 98 31.94 12.73 -5.40
C GLY A 98 31.22 11.41 -5.14
N ILE A 99 31.87 10.28 -5.41
CA ILE A 99 31.34 8.94 -5.07
C ILE A 99 31.16 8.79 -3.56
N ILE A 100 32.11 9.23 -2.75
CA ILE A 100 32.00 9.17 -1.27
C ILE A 100 30.83 10.05 -0.79
N ASN A 101 30.71 11.27 -1.31
CA ASN A 101 29.63 12.19 -0.97
C ASN A 101 28.26 11.65 -1.40
N PHE A 102 28.17 11.03 -2.58
CA PHE A 102 27.00 10.29 -3.04
C PHE A 102 26.65 9.15 -2.07
N LEU A 103 27.63 8.32 -1.68
CA LEU A 103 27.39 7.20 -0.78
C LEU A 103 26.86 7.66 0.58
N PHE A 104 27.42 8.75 1.13
CA PHE A 104 26.96 9.35 2.37
C PHE A 104 25.52 9.89 2.24
N ARG A 105 25.24 10.64 1.18
CA ARG A 105 23.88 11.16 0.89
C ARG A 105 22.88 10.04 0.67
N PHE A 106 23.28 8.96 0.01
CA PHE A 106 22.47 7.78 -0.24
C PHE A 106 22.12 7.07 1.08
N LEU A 107 23.10 6.85 1.96
CA LEU A 107 22.86 6.27 3.29
C LEU A 107 21.92 7.13 4.15
N VAL A 108 22.12 8.44 4.16
CA VAL A 108 21.23 9.38 4.87
C VAL A 108 19.82 9.36 4.28
N SER A 109 19.69 9.33 2.94
CA SER A 109 18.38 9.25 2.29
C SER A 109 17.68 7.92 2.56
N MET A 110 18.42 6.80 2.58
CA MET A 110 17.87 5.48 2.90
C MET A 110 17.34 5.41 4.33
N THR A 111 18.06 5.98 5.29
CA THR A 111 17.57 6.04 6.68
C THR A 111 16.35 6.95 6.81
N GLY A 112 16.30 8.08 6.10
CA GLY A 112 15.11 8.93 6.01
C GLY A 112 13.90 8.22 5.40
N MET A 113 14.10 7.53 4.27
CA MET A 113 13.04 6.75 3.60
C MET A 113 12.53 5.61 4.49
N LEU A 114 13.44 4.88 5.16
CA LEU A 114 13.07 3.84 6.12
C LEU A 114 12.23 4.39 7.28
N ARG A 115 12.61 5.56 7.82
CA ARG A 115 11.85 6.23 8.87
C ARG A 115 10.45 6.61 8.42
N ILE A 116 10.31 7.19 7.22
CA ILE A 116 8.99 7.53 6.64
C ILE A 116 8.15 6.27 6.46
N LEU A 117 8.75 5.18 5.96
CA LEU A 117 8.05 3.91 5.78
C LEU A 117 7.55 3.34 7.12
N ILE A 118 8.39 3.32 8.15
CA ILE A 118 8.03 2.84 9.49
C ILE A 118 6.91 3.71 10.09
N LEU A 119 7.05 5.04 10.04
CA LEU A 119 6.04 5.95 10.59
C LEU A 119 4.72 5.87 9.81
N GLY A 120 4.78 5.74 8.49
CA GLY A 120 3.62 5.56 7.62
C GLY A 120 2.88 4.26 7.94
N LEU A 121 3.60 3.14 8.05
CA LEU A 121 3.01 1.86 8.45
C LEU A 121 2.43 1.92 9.85
N TRP A 122 3.12 2.54 10.80
CA TRP A 122 2.64 2.71 12.16
C TRP A 122 1.32 3.51 12.19
N SER A 123 1.23 4.57 11.39
CA SER A 123 -0.01 5.34 11.26
C SER A 123 -1.16 4.52 10.69
N LEU A 124 -0.91 3.68 9.67
CA LEU A 124 -1.93 2.81 9.11
C LEU A 124 -2.40 1.74 10.12
N VAL A 125 -1.48 1.16 10.88
CA VAL A 125 -1.80 0.21 11.95
C VAL A 125 -2.66 0.88 13.03
N GLN A 126 -2.29 2.10 13.45
CA GLN A 126 -3.12 2.87 14.39
C GLN A 126 -4.50 3.14 13.80
N GLU A 127 -4.60 3.51 12.53
CA GLU A 127 -5.89 3.79 11.90
C GLU A 127 -6.80 2.57 11.83
N ILE A 128 -6.26 1.40 11.46
CA ILE A 128 -7.00 0.12 11.45
C ILE A 128 -7.43 -0.28 12.87
N LEU A 129 -6.53 -0.14 13.85
CA LEU A 129 -6.80 -0.53 15.24
C LEU A 129 -7.86 0.39 15.89
N PHE A 130 -7.82 1.69 15.61
CA PHE A 130 -8.74 2.67 16.20
C PHE A 130 -10.01 2.90 15.36
N LEU A 131 -10.08 2.38 14.12
CA LEU A 131 -11.28 2.40 13.27
C LEU A 131 -12.53 1.81 13.94
N PRO A 132 -12.51 0.58 14.51
CA PRO A 132 -13.68 0.01 15.17
C PRO A 132 -14.10 0.86 16.38
N PHE A 133 -13.14 1.37 17.16
CA PHE A 133 -13.43 2.27 18.29
C PHE A 133 -14.05 3.59 17.84
N ARG A 134 -13.61 4.16 16.72
CA ARG A 134 -14.13 5.41 16.17
C ARG A 134 -15.54 5.24 15.63
N LEU A 135 -15.81 4.12 14.95
CA LEU A 135 -17.15 3.74 14.49
C LEU A 135 -18.09 3.49 15.68
N ILE A 136 -17.66 2.76 16.71
CA ILE A 136 -18.43 2.53 17.94
C ILE A 136 -18.73 3.86 18.64
N ARG A 137 -17.79 4.80 18.69
CA ARG A 137 -18.00 6.13 19.28
C ARG A 137 -18.99 6.97 18.48
N GLN A 138 -18.95 6.92 17.15
CA GLN A 138 -19.94 7.59 16.30
C GLN A 138 -21.34 6.96 16.45
N ILE A 139 -21.40 5.63 16.50
CA ILE A 139 -22.63 4.89 16.78
C ILE A 139 -23.16 5.28 18.17
N SER A 140 -22.31 5.34 19.20
CA SER A 140 -22.66 5.75 20.56
C SER A 140 -23.18 7.20 20.63
N GLN A 141 -22.55 8.13 19.92
CA GLN A 141 -23.02 9.53 19.83
C GLN A 141 -24.33 9.65 19.04
N SER A 142 -24.57 8.77 18.06
CA SER A 142 -25.85 8.67 17.35
C SER A 142 -26.95 8.00 18.19
N ILE A 143 -26.59 7.04 19.06
CA ILE A 143 -27.49 6.38 20.01
C ILE A 143 -27.98 7.38 21.07
N GLY A 144 -27.12 8.32 21.49
CA GLY A 144 -27.52 9.38 22.42
C GLY A 144 -28.50 10.43 21.83
N ARG A 145 -28.74 10.42 20.51
CA ARG A 145 -29.62 11.38 19.82
C ARG A 145 -30.76 10.75 19.01
N SER A 146 -30.76 9.43 18.83
CA SER A 146 -31.83 8.70 18.12
C SER A 146 -32.83 8.14 19.13
N SER A 147 -34.12 8.38 18.92
CA SER A 147 -35.24 7.85 19.72
C SER A 147 -35.45 6.32 19.58
N ILE A 148 -34.48 5.61 19.01
CA ILE A 148 -34.54 4.19 18.69
C ILE A 148 -33.91 3.40 19.84
N PRO A 149 -34.65 2.51 20.53
CA PRO A 149 -34.14 1.69 21.62
C PRO A 149 -33.27 0.54 21.09
N TRP A 150 -32.07 0.85 20.58
CA TRP A 150 -31.12 -0.12 20.01
C TRP A 150 -30.77 -1.26 20.97
N ILE A 151 -30.71 -0.97 22.27
CA ILE A 151 -30.49 -2.00 23.28
C ILE A 151 -31.62 -3.04 23.26
N ALA A 152 -32.86 -2.61 23.08
CA ALA A 152 -34.01 -3.52 22.99
C ALA A 152 -33.97 -4.34 21.69
N VAL A 153 -33.55 -3.75 20.57
CA VAL A 153 -33.38 -4.47 19.29
C VAL A 153 -32.31 -5.56 19.41
N ILE A 154 -31.13 -5.21 19.92
CA ILE A 154 -30.03 -6.17 20.10
C ILE A 154 -30.43 -7.28 21.06
N MET A 155 -31.05 -6.93 22.19
CA MET A 155 -31.54 -7.92 23.16
C MET A 155 -32.63 -8.82 22.58
N THR A 156 -33.52 -8.29 21.74
CA THR A 156 -34.57 -9.09 21.07
C THR A 156 -33.96 -10.08 20.09
N ILE A 157 -33.01 -9.65 19.24
CA ILE A 157 -32.32 -10.54 18.31
C ILE A 157 -31.52 -11.60 19.07
N PHE A 158 -30.79 -11.19 20.11
CA PHE A 158 -30.01 -12.08 20.95
C PHE A 158 -30.89 -13.14 21.63
N TRP A 159 -32.04 -12.74 22.17
CA TRP A 159 -32.98 -13.66 22.78
C TRP A 159 -33.61 -14.62 21.77
N CYS A 160 -34.02 -14.12 20.59
CA CYS A 160 -34.52 -14.98 19.51
C CYS A 160 -33.48 -16.03 19.10
N LEU A 161 -32.19 -15.65 19.10
CA LEU A 161 -31.09 -16.54 18.78
C LEU A 161 -30.93 -17.65 19.84
N ILE A 162 -31.03 -17.29 21.13
CA ILE A 162 -31.01 -18.26 22.24
C ILE A 162 -32.23 -19.19 22.18
N GLU A 163 -33.43 -18.65 22.03
CA GLU A 163 -34.68 -19.41 21.98
C GLU A 163 -34.67 -20.40 20.81
N ALA A 164 -34.24 -19.95 19.62
CA ALA A 164 -34.06 -20.83 18.46
C ALA A 164 -33.00 -21.89 18.69
N ALA A 165 -31.87 -21.57 19.33
CA ALA A 165 -30.83 -22.53 19.64
C ALA A 165 -31.35 -23.63 20.57
N ILE A 166 -32.02 -23.26 21.66
CA ILE A 166 -32.60 -24.20 22.62
C ILE A 166 -33.61 -25.13 21.93
N PHE A 167 -34.56 -24.59 21.16
CA PHE A 167 -35.51 -25.43 20.43
C PHE A 167 -34.84 -26.32 19.40
N THR A 168 -33.79 -25.83 18.73
CA THR A 168 -33.03 -26.68 17.81
C THR A 168 -32.45 -27.87 18.54
N PHE A 169 -31.79 -27.65 19.68
CA PHE A 169 -31.21 -28.74 20.45
C PHE A 169 -32.25 -29.75 20.93
N VAL A 170 -33.40 -29.27 21.40
CA VAL A 170 -34.45 -30.14 21.94
C VAL A 170 -35.21 -30.89 20.84
N THR A 171 -35.47 -30.28 19.69
CA THR A 171 -36.24 -30.89 18.59
C THR A 171 -35.36 -31.73 17.63
N THR A 172 -34.03 -31.61 17.71
CA THR A 172 -33.09 -32.37 16.86
C THR A 172 -33.34 -33.90 16.89
N PRO A 173 -33.48 -34.56 18.05
CA PRO A 173 -33.72 -36.01 18.11
C PRO A 173 -35.02 -36.42 17.40
N LEU A 174 -36.11 -35.70 17.65
CA LEU A 174 -37.41 -35.95 17.02
C LEU A 174 -37.33 -35.86 15.48
N VAL A 175 -36.62 -34.86 14.97
CA VAL A 175 -36.45 -34.66 13.53
C VAL A 175 -35.59 -35.77 12.93
N ILE A 176 -34.50 -36.16 13.59
CA ILE A 176 -33.66 -37.29 13.17
C ILE A 176 -34.48 -38.57 13.12
N ASP A 177 -35.28 -38.87 14.15
CA ASP A 177 -36.11 -40.07 14.20
C ASP A 177 -37.17 -40.07 13.09
N THR A 178 -37.81 -38.93 12.84
CA THR A 178 -38.80 -38.80 11.76
C THR A 178 -38.16 -38.99 10.38
N PHE A 179 -37.01 -38.37 10.12
CA PHE A 179 -36.30 -38.54 8.84
C PHE A 179 -35.74 -39.95 8.67
N SER A 180 -35.19 -40.55 9.72
CA SER A 180 -34.69 -41.92 9.74
C SER A 180 -35.81 -42.91 9.44
N ASN A 181 -37.00 -42.73 10.01
CA ASN A 181 -38.17 -43.57 9.75
C ASN A 181 -38.70 -43.45 8.31
N ILE A 182 -38.53 -42.30 7.66
CA ILE A 182 -38.99 -42.06 6.28
C ILE A 182 -37.96 -42.52 5.24
N THR A 183 -36.66 -42.31 5.50
CA THR A 183 -35.60 -42.51 4.52
C THR A 183 -34.81 -43.80 4.73
N GLY A 184 -34.87 -44.40 5.91
CA GLY A 184 -34.11 -45.60 6.28
C GLY A 184 -32.61 -45.35 6.52
N GLU A 185 -32.13 -44.10 6.39
CA GLU A 185 -30.74 -43.73 6.64
C GLU A 185 -30.58 -42.85 7.88
N GLN A 186 -29.51 -43.06 8.63
CA GLN A 186 -29.15 -42.21 9.77
C GLN A 186 -28.36 -40.99 9.27
N PHE A 187 -29.04 -39.85 9.16
CA PHE A 187 -28.39 -38.58 8.86
C PHE A 187 -27.48 -38.15 10.02
N SER A 188 -26.38 -37.46 9.68
CA SER A 188 -25.51 -36.88 10.71
C SER A 188 -26.23 -35.74 11.45
N GLU A 189 -26.08 -35.71 12.77
CA GLU A 189 -26.74 -34.75 13.67
C GLU A 189 -26.46 -33.29 13.27
N ASN A 190 -25.23 -32.99 12.85
CA ASN A 190 -24.83 -31.66 12.44
C ASN A 190 -25.48 -31.21 11.11
N PHE A 191 -25.80 -32.15 10.22
CA PHE A 191 -26.40 -31.84 8.92
C PHE A 191 -27.86 -31.38 9.06
N ILE A 192 -28.61 -31.96 10.00
CA ILE A 192 -30.01 -31.58 10.29
C ILE A 192 -30.09 -30.33 11.16
N ARG A 193 -29.15 -30.15 12.09
CA ARG A 193 -29.17 -29.06 13.07
C ARG A 193 -29.11 -27.66 12.43
N ILE A 194 -28.30 -27.46 11.37
CA ILE A 194 -28.12 -26.14 10.75
C ILE A 194 -29.42 -25.66 10.04
N PRO A 195 -30.05 -26.44 9.14
CA PRO A 195 -31.33 -26.06 8.54
C PRO A 195 -32.44 -25.90 9.58
N LEU A 196 -32.49 -26.80 10.58
CA LEU A 196 -33.49 -26.74 11.66
C LEU A 196 -33.36 -25.46 12.46
N PHE A 197 -32.13 -25.02 12.78
CA PHE A 197 -31.89 -23.77 13.48
C PHE A 197 -32.39 -22.55 12.71
N ILE A 198 -32.06 -22.46 11.42
CA ILE A 198 -32.52 -21.34 10.58
C ILE A 198 -34.05 -21.32 10.52
N PHE A 199 -34.67 -22.48 10.33
CA PHE A 199 -36.13 -22.62 10.28
C PHE A 199 -36.79 -22.17 11.59
N LEU A 200 -36.32 -22.68 12.73
CA LEU A 200 -36.85 -22.33 14.06
C LEU A 200 -36.60 -20.86 14.40
N PHE A 201 -35.46 -20.29 14.00
CA PHE A 201 -35.18 -18.88 14.19
C PHE A 201 -36.20 -17.98 13.48
N PHE A 202 -36.61 -18.32 12.27
CA PHE A 202 -37.66 -17.60 11.56
C PHE A 202 -39.04 -17.77 12.20
N ILE A 203 -39.38 -18.96 12.72
CA ILE A 203 -40.63 -19.18 13.47
C ILE A 203 -40.68 -18.29 14.71
N VAL A 204 -39.61 -18.29 15.52
CA VAL A 204 -39.52 -17.50 16.75
C VAL A 204 -39.65 -16.00 16.43
N LEU A 205 -38.92 -15.50 15.44
CA LEU A 205 -39.04 -14.12 14.95
C LEU A 205 -40.46 -13.79 14.47
N GLY A 206 -41.05 -14.68 13.68
CA GLY A 206 -42.41 -14.54 13.17
C GLY A 206 -43.44 -14.41 14.28
N SER A 207 -43.33 -15.24 15.32
CA SER A 207 -44.19 -15.19 16.50
C SER A 207 -44.09 -13.87 17.26
N TYR A 208 -42.89 -13.28 17.40
CA TYR A 208 -42.77 -11.91 17.97
C TYR A 208 -43.38 -10.85 17.04
N ALA A 209 -43.26 -11.00 15.72
CA ALA A 209 -43.85 -10.09 14.76
C ALA A 209 -45.39 -10.11 14.84
N VAL A 210 -46.02 -11.28 14.90
CA VAL A 210 -47.48 -11.41 15.08
C VAL A 210 -47.92 -10.75 16.38
N LEU A 211 -47.23 -11.02 17.49
CA LEU A 211 -47.52 -10.38 18.77
C LEU A 211 -47.40 -8.85 18.71
N SER A 212 -46.42 -8.32 17.96
CA SER A 212 -46.29 -6.87 17.76
C SER A 212 -47.46 -6.27 16.97
N THR A 213 -47.92 -6.96 15.92
CA THR A 213 -49.09 -6.53 15.15
C THR A 213 -50.36 -6.61 15.98
N PHE A 214 -50.48 -7.61 16.86
CA PHE A 214 -51.61 -7.75 17.78
C PHE A 214 -51.67 -6.60 18.79
N VAL A 215 -50.53 -6.24 19.39
CA VAL A 215 -50.44 -5.12 20.32
C VAL A 215 -50.73 -3.79 19.62
N ASP A 216 -50.23 -3.59 18.40
CA ASP A 216 -50.49 -2.38 17.62
C ASP A 216 -51.97 -2.26 17.20
N ALA A 217 -52.60 -3.36 16.79
CA ALA A 217 -54.04 -3.40 16.50
C ALA A 217 -54.88 -3.11 17.75
N THR A 218 -54.46 -3.63 18.91
CA THR A 218 -55.11 -3.37 20.21
C THR A 218 -55.02 -1.90 20.60
N LYS A 219 -53.86 -1.26 20.41
CA LYS A 219 -53.68 0.18 20.66
C LYS A 219 -54.56 1.04 19.76
N LYS A 220 -54.75 0.64 18.50
CA LYS A 220 -55.58 1.35 17.51
C LYS A 220 -57.08 1.10 17.67
N LYS A 221 -57.51 0.20 18.57
CA LYS A 221 -58.92 -0.18 18.81
C LYS A 221 -59.65 -0.65 17.54
N GLU A 222 -58.94 -1.28 16.60
CA GLU A 222 -59.53 -1.84 15.39
C GLU A 222 -60.04 -3.26 15.65
N PHE A 223 -61.30 -3.39 16.08
CA PHE A 223 -61.88 -4.68 16.48
C PHE A 223 -61.81 -5.79 15.40
N SER A 224 -61.94 -5.42 14.12
CA SER A 224 -61.83 -6.39 13.02
C SER A 224 -60.41 -6.94 12.86
N ALA A 225 -59.39 -6.11 13.07
CA ALA A 225 -57.99 -6.53 12.98
C ALA A 225 -57.57 -7.37 14.21
N ILE A 226 -58.04 -6.98 15.40
CA ILE A 226 -57.79 -7.73 16.64
C ILE A 226 -58.36 -9.16 16.55
N LEU A 227 -59.59 -9.32 16.03
CA LEU A 227 -60.19 -10.63 15.88
C LEU A 227 -59.43 -11.49 14.86
N GLY A 228 -59.08 -10.92 13.70
CA GLY A 228 -58.33 -11.62 12.66
C GLY A 228 -56.94 -12.09 13.12
N ILE A 229 -56.17 -11.20 13.74
CA ILE A 229 -54.84 -11.53 14.26
C ILE A 229 -54.94 -12.51 15.44
N GLY A 230 -55.96 -12.36 16.30
CA GLY A 230 -56.19 -13.27 17.41
C GLY A 230 -56.44 -14.71 16.98
N VAL A 231 -57.18 -14.94 15.89
CA VAL A 231 -57.35 -16.31 15.34
C VAL A 231 -56.02 -16.88 14.85
N ILE A 232 -55.21 -16.09 14.17
CA ILE A 232 -53.90 -16.52 13.68
C ILE A 232 -52.99 -16.87 14.86
N GLU A 233 -52.97 -16.04 15.90
CA GLU A 233 -52.17 -16.27 17.11
C GLU A 233 -52.57 -17.57 17.81
N VAL A 234 -53.86 -17.89 17.91
CA VAL A 234 -54.33 -19.15 18.50
C VAL A 234 -53.84 -20.37 17.71
N ILE A 235 -53.81 -20.26 16.38
CA ILE A 235 -53.29 -21.34 15.51
C ILE A 235 -51.77 -21.48 15.70
N VAL A 236 -51.03 -20.37 15.71
CA VAL A 236 -49.58 -20.36 15.94
C VAL A 236 -49.25 -20.94 17.31
N LEU A 237 -49.97 -20.52 18.35
CA LEU A 237 -49.86 -21.06 19.71
C LEU A 237 -50.07 -22.57 19.71
N LEU A 238 -51.12 -23.08 19.06
CA LEU A 238 -51.38 -24.53 18.99
C LEU A 238 -50.20 -25.27 18.36
N VAL A 239 -49.68 -24.77 17.24
CA VAL A 239 -48.53 -25.37 16.55
C VAL A 239 -47.28 -25.33 17.43
N GLU A 240 -46.94 -24.17 18.00
CA GLU A 240 -45.74 -24.02 18.84
C GLU A 240 -45.83 -24.85 20.12
N VAL A 241 -47.01 -24.95 20.73
CA VAL A 241 -47.22 -25.76 21.94
C VAL A 241 -47.08 -27.25 21.63
N VAL A 242 -47.69 -27.73 20.55
CA VAL A 242 -47.68 -29.16 20.20
C VAL A 242 -46.32 -29.62 19.69
N PHE A 243 -45.63 -28.80 18.89
CA PHE A 243 -44.39 -29.20 18.20
C PHE A 243 -43.10 -28.75 18.90
N LEU A 244 -43.09 -27.60 19.58
CA LEU A 244 -41.85 -27.04 20.16
C LEU A 244 -41.85 -27.12 21.68
N TYR A 245 -42.85 -26.52 22.33
CA TYR A 245 -42.88 -26.43 23.79
C TYR A 245 -43.17 -27.77 24.45
N ARG A 246 -43.91 -28.66 23.78
CA ARG A 246 -44.07 -30.04 24.24
C ARG A 246 -42.72 -30.74 24.35
N GLU A 247 -41.93 -30.75 23.27
CA GLU A 247 -40.60 -31.36 23.28
C GLU A 247 -39.67 -30.69 24.30
N PHE A 248 -39.78 -29.36 24.46
CA PHE A 248 -39.10 -28.63 25.52
C PHE A 248 -39.46 -29.11 26.92
N VAL A 249 -40.74 -29.31 27.22
CA VAL A 249 -41.18 -29.82 28.53
C VAL A 249 -40.79 -31.29 28.69
N ASP A 250 -40.97 -32.12 27.67
CA ASP A 250 -40.59 -33.55 27.68
C ASP A 250 -39.09 -33.73 27.94
N ALA A 251 -38.23 -32.87 27.39
CA ALA A 251 -36.80 -32.85 27.67
C ALA A 251 -36.46 -32.45 29.12
N LEU A 252 -37.35 -31.74 29.82
CA LEU A 252 -37.20 -31.35 31.23
C LEU A 252 -37.80 -32.37 32.21
N VAL A 253 -38.65 -33.30 31.75
CA VAL A 253 -39.28 -34.34 32.60
C VAL A 253 -38.25 -35.14 33.43
N PRO A 254 -37.11 -35.59 32.87
CA PRO A 254 -36.10 -36.31 33.66
C PRO A 254 -35.58 -35.52 34.85
N TRP A 255 -35.50 -34.19 34.73
CA TRP A 255 -35.11 -33.30 35.82
C TRP A 255 -36.19 -33.22 36.90
N PHE A 256 -37.48 -33.15 36.51
CA PHE A 256 -38.59 -33.16 37.48
C PHE A 256 -38.73 -34.50 38.22
N ALA A 257 -38.51 -35.62 37.53
CA ALA A 257 -38.60 -36.96 38.11
C ALA A 257 -37.55 -37.21 39.21
N GLN A 258 -36.41 -36.49 39.20
CA GLN A 258 -35.40 -36.58 40.25
C GLN A 258 -35.86 -36.01 41.60
N TYR A 259 -36.84 -35.09 41.60
CA TYR A 259 -37.30 -34.40 42.80
C TYR A 259 -38.66 -34.89 43.32
N SER A 260 -39.33 -35.78 42.58
CA SER A 260 -40.68 -36.25 42.88
C SER A 260 -40.79 -37.76 42.65
N GLU A 261 -40.87 -38.54 43.73
CA GLU A 261 -41.14 -39.99 43.65
C GLU A 261 -42.52 -40.21 43.00
N ASN A 262 -42.54 -40.82 41.80
CA ASN A 262 -43.73 -41.14 40.98
C ASN A 262 -44.36 -39.99 40.16
N PHE A 263 -43.54 -39.19 39.48
CA PHE A 263 -44.05 -38.20 38.53
C PHE A 263 -44.15 -38.76 37.11
N GLU A 264 -45.28 -39.42 36.80
CA GLU A 264 -45.65 -39.74 35.41
C GLU A 264 -46.57 -38.63 34.86
N LEU A 265 -45.98 -37.69 34.11
CA LEU A 265 -46.76 -36.68 33.40
C LEU A 265 -47.50 -37.34 32.23
N GLY A 266 -48.81 -37.53 32.39
CA GLY A 266 -49.67 -37.90 31.27
C GLY A 266 -49.66 -36.80 30.19
N MET A 267 -49.92 -37.19 28.93
CA MET A 267 -49.90 -36.31 27.75
C MET A 267 -50.68 -34.99 27.94
N PHE A 268 -51.82 -35.05 28.63
CA PHE A 268 -52.62 -33.86 28.93
C PHE A 268 -51.87 -32.85 29.81
N TRP A 269 -51.18 -33.33 30.85
CA TRP A 269 -50.44 -32.49 31.78
C TRP A 269 -49.18 -31.91 31.13
N THR A 270 -48.47 -32.69 30.30
CA THR A 270 -47.36 -32.15 29.49
C THR A 270 -47.82 -31.01 28.60
N LEU A 271 -48.95 -31.17 27.91
CA LEU A 271 -49.47 -30.14 27.02
C LEU A 271 -49.91 -28.89 27.78
N ALA A 272 -50.53 -29.05 28.95
CA ALA A 272 -50.93 -27.95 29.80
C ALA A 272 -49.71 -27.16 30.31
N ILE A 273 -48.69 -27.84 30.82
CA ILE A 273 -47.43 -27.22 31.27
C ILE A 273 -46.73 -26.53 30.11
N SER A 274 -46.73 -27.14 28.92
CA SER A 274 -46.16 -26.55 27.70
C SER A 274 -46.87 -25.26 27.30
N CYS A 275 -48.20 -25.21 27.41
CA CYS A 275 -48.98 -24.00 27.16
C CYS A 275 -48.65 -22.89 28.17
N PHE A 276 -48.49 -23.22 29.45
CA PHE A 276 -48.08 -22.25 30.48
C PHE A 276 -46.64 -21.78 30.30
N ALA A 277 -45.72 -22.68 29.94
CA ALA A 277 -44.34 -22.35 29.63
C ALA A 277 -44.25 -21.43 28.42
N TRP A 278 -45.03 -21.71 27.36
CA TRP A 278 -45.18 -20.83 26.20
C TRP A 278 -45.61 -19.43 26.62
N PHE A 279 -46.72 -19.33 27.37
CA PHE A 279 -47.24 -18.04 27.80
C PHE A 279 -46.25 -17.30 28.71
N GLY A 280 -45.58 -18.01 29.61
CA GLY A 280 -44.62 -17.45 30.55
C GLY A 280 -43.37 -16.91 29.84
N ILE A 281 -42.72 -17.72 29.01
CA ILE A 281 -41.52 -17.34 28.27
C ILE A 281 -41.84 -16.19 27.31
N ARG A 282 -42.97 -16.27 26.58
CA ARG A 282 -43.36 -15.22 25.64
C ARG A 282 -43.80 -13.93 26.29
N SER A 283 -44.60 -13.97 27.35
CA SER A 283 -44.98 -12.75 28.06
C SER A 283 -43.76 -12.07 28.70
N LEU A 284 -42.82 -12.84 29.23
CA LEU A 284 -41.61 -12.34 29.86
C LEU A 284 -40.68 -11.68 28.83
N SER A 285 -40.38 -12.35 27.73
CA SER A 285 -39.52 -11.80 26.67
C SER A 285 -40.17 -10.59 25.97
N TRP A 286 -41.49 -10.62 25.80
CA TRP A 286 -42.27 -9.48 25.32
C TRP A 286 -42.10 -8.26 26.22
N PHE A 287 -42.31 -8.41 27.53
CA PHE A 287 -42.23 -7.30 28.48
C PHE A 287 -40.80 -6.77 28.66
N LEU A 288 -39.80 -7.64 28.71
CA LEU A 288 -38.42 -7.25 29.01
C LEU A 288 -37.75 -6.47 27.87
N PHE A 289 -38.01 -6.81 26.61
CA PHE A 289 -37.34 -6.14 25.47
C PHE A 289 -38.12 -6.18 24.15
N ALA A 290 -38.89 -7.23 23.84
CA ALA A 290 -39.50 -7.35 22.52
C ALA A 290 -40.63 -6.33 22.25
N ALA A 291 -41.32 -5.82 23.28
CA ALA A 291 -42.31 -4.73 23.14
C ALA A 291 -41.71 -3.44 22.56
N HIS A 292 -40.42 -3.20 22.79
CA HIS A 292 -39.69 -2.05 22.25
C HIS A 292 -38.81 -2.43 21.05
N GLY A 293 -38.26 -3.64 21.03
CA GLY A 293 -37.36 -4.14 19.99
C GLY A 293 -38.06 -4.54 18.68
N THR A 294 -39.17 -5.28 18.76
CA THR A 294 -39.84 -5.84 17.56
C THR A 294 -40.46 -4.77 16.66
N PRO A 295 -41.19 -3.75 17.17
CA PRO A 295 -41.70 -2.67 16.31
C PRO A 295 -40.60 -1.86 15.64
N THR A 296 -39.46 -1.71 16.33
CA THR A 296 -38.28 -1.03 15.82
C THR A 296 -37.61 -1.82 14.70
N LEU A 297 -37.43 -3.13 14.90
CA LEU A 297 -36.90 -4.05 13.89
C LEU A 297 -37.78 -4.05 12.63
N MET A 298 -39.10 -4.09 12.81
CA MET A 298 -40.07 -4.03 11.73
C MET A 298 -39.97 -2.72 10.93
N LYS A 299 -39.82 -1.56 11.60
CA LYS A 299 -39.63 -0.26 10.94
C LYS A 299 -38.32 -0.18 10.14
N ILE A 300 -37.25 -0.79 10.64
CA ILE A 300 -35.96 -0.87 9.94
C ILE A 300 -36.09 -1.75 8.69
N ILE A 301 -36.71 -2.93 8.81
CA ILE A 301 -36.97 -3.85 7.69
C ILE A 301 -37.85 -3.18 6.61
N GLN A 302 -38.84 -2.38 7.04
CA GLN A 302 -39.71 -1.62 6.14
C GLN A 302 -39.05 -0.36 5.56
N GLY A 303 -37.78 -0.07 5.91
CA GLY A 303 -37.01 1.06 5.38
C GLY A 303 -37.57 2.44 5.75
N ALA A 304 -38.45 2.51 6.76
CA ALA A 304 -39.23 3.72 7.06
C ALA A 304 -38.36 4.86 7.63
N ASP A 305 -37.18 4.56 8.17
CA ASP A 305 -36.36 5.54 8.90
C ASP A 305 -35.25 6.22 8.06
N LEU A 306 -35.11 5.87 6.78
CA LEU A 306 -34.24 6.62 5.85
C LEU A 306 -34.96 7.85 5.24
N ARG A 307 -36.29 7.94 5.39
CA ARG A 307 -37.09 9.05 4.83
C ARG A 307 -37.47 10.12 5.87
N SER A 308 -37.55 9.79 7.15
CA SER A 308 -37.92 10.72 8.23
C SER A 308 -36.74 11.54 8.78
N ALA A 309 -35.50 11.12 8.56
CA ALA A 309 -34.29 11.84 9.00
C ALA A 309 -33.78 12.91 8.01
N GLN A 310 -34.57 13.25 6.98
CA GLN A 310 -34.18 14.21 5.94
C GLN A 310 -34.63 15.66 6.22
N MET A 311 -35.28 15.93 7.36
CA MET A 311 -35.82 17.26 7.72
C MET A 311 -35.24 17.89 9.01
N GLU A 312 -33.98 17.63 9.35
CA GLU A 312 -33.24 18.55 10.24
C GLU A 312 -31.85 18.87 9.67
N GLN A 313 -31.82 19.89 8.81
CA GLN A 313 -30.59 20.57 8.45
C GLN A 313 -30.06 21.36 9.66
N ARG A 314 -29.04 20.84 10.35
CA ARG A 314 -28.16 21.62 11.25
C ARG A 314 -26.71 21.17 11.14
N PRO A 315 -25.75 22.10 11.35
CA PRO A 315 -24.52 22.15 10.59
C PRO A 315 -23.53 21.06 11.03
N VAL A 316 -22.91 20.43 10.03
CA VAL A 316 -21.75 19.55 10.17
C VAL A 316 -20.60 20.38 10.76
N LYS A 317 -20.49 20.42 12.09
CA LYS A 317 -19.29 20.90 12.78
C LYS A 317 -18.37 19.72 13.04
N GLU A 318 -17.20 19.79 12.41
CA GLU A 318 -15.93 19.16 12.79
C GLU A 318 -15.90 17.62 12.84
N GLN A 319 -15.93 16.98 11.66
CA GLN A 319 -15.41 15.61 11.51
C GLN A 319 -14.46 15.40 10.32
N VAL A 320 -14.20 16.43 9.52
CA VAL A 320 -13.31 16.34 8.33
C VAL A 320 -11.84 16.63 8.67
N SER A 321 -11.52 17.02 9.91
CA SER A 321 -10.18 17.57 10.23
C SER A 321 -9.03 16.53 10.24
N PHE A 322 -9.30 15.24 10.33
CA PHE A 322 -8.24 14.21 10.38
C PHE A 322 -7.78 13.74 8.99
N SER A 323 -8.68 13.73 8.00
CA SER A 323 -8.36 13.33 6.62
C SER A 323 -7.45 14.33 5.92
N ASN A 324 -7.63 15.63 6.20
CA ASN A 324 -6.81 16.67 5.58
C ASN A 324 -5.35 16.61 6.09
N GLY A 325 -5.15 16.40 7.39
CA GLY A 325 -3.80 16.28 7.96
C GLY A 325 -3.00 15.08 7.43
N TYR A 326 -3.67 13.96 7.14
CA TYR A 326 -3.01 12.80 6.54
C TYR A 326 -2.63 13.05 5.07
N LEU A 327 -3.53 13.66 4.29
CA LEU A 327 -3.25 14.05 2.90
C LEU A 327 -2.10 15.06 2.81
N ASP A 328 -2.07 16.03 3.73
CA ASP A 328 -0.98 17.01 3.80
C ASP A 328 0.35 16.34 4.14
N SER A 329 0.37 15.39 5.10
CA SER A 329 1.58 14.64 5.43
C SER A 329 2.07 13.74 4.29
N LEU A 330 1.17 13.14 3.50
CA LEU A 330 1.53 12.34 2.34
C LEU A 330 2.14 13.21 1.24
N LYS A 331 1.59 14.40 1.02
CA LYS A 331 2.12 15.36 0.06
C LYS A 331 3.51 15.86 0.47
N GLU A 332 3.68 16.21 1.74
CA GLU A 332 4.99 16.61 2.29
C GLU A 332 6.04 15.51 2.13
N ASN A 333 5.68 14.25 2.41
CA ASN A 333 6.57 13.11 2.21
C ASN A 333 6.92 12.89 0.73
N ALA A 334 5.95 13.05 -0.18
CA ALA A 334 6.18 12.91 -1.61
C ALA A 334 7.12 14.01 -2.15
N GLU A 335 6.91 15.26 -1.74
CA GLU A 335 7.77 16.39 -2.10
C GLU A 335 9.20 16.20 -1.55
N TRP A 336 9.33 15.70 -0.32
CA TRP A 336 10.64 15.37 0.27
C TRP A 336 11.36 14.27 -0.52
N ILE A 337 10.66 13.20 -0.92
CA ILE A 337 11.23 12.09 -1.71
C ILE A 337 11.72 12.61 -3.06
N GLN A 338 10.92 13.44 -3.74
CA GLN A 338 11.28 14.01 -5.03
C GLN A 338 12.53 14.88 -4.92
N ALA A 339 12.58 15.80 -3.94
CA ALA A 339 13.73 16.67 -3.71
C ALA A 339 15.00 15.87 -3.39
N LYS A 340 14.91 14.83 -2.55
CA LYS A 340 16.06 13.97 -2.25
C LYS A 340 16.49 13.11 -3.43
N GLY A 341 15.55 12.68 -4.27
CA GLY A 341 15.84 11.96 -5.51
C GLY A 341 16.66 12.80 -6.48
N GLU A 342 16.29 14.07 -6.66
CA GLU A 342 17.02 15.01 -7.52
C GLU A 342 18.43 15.32 -6.98
N ASP A 343 18.56 15.57 -5.66
CA ASP A 343 19.84 15.73 -4.97
C ASP A 343 20.77 14.52 -5.17
N LEU A 344 20.23 13.31 -5.07
CA LEU A 344 20.99 12.06 -5.24
C LEU A 344 21.42 11.87 -6.70
N LEU A 345 20.54 12.15 -7.64
CA LEU A 345 20.83 12.07 -9.07
C LEU A 345 21.93 13.05 -9.45
N GLN A 346 21.86 14.29 -8.97
CA GLN A 346 22.92 15.28 -9.18
C GLN A 346 24.25 14.83 -8.57
N SER A 347 24.22 14.32 -7.34
CA SER A 347 25.43 13.83 -6.65
C SER A 347 26.06 12.62 -7.34
N PHE A 348 25.25 11.79 -8.01
CA PHE A 348 25.72 10.61 -8.74
C PHE A 348 26.30 10.94 -10.12
N MET A 349 25.67 11.87 -10.85
CA MET A 349 26.00 12.16 -12.25
C MET A 349 27.15 13.16 -12.42
N LEU A 350 27.29 14.09 -11.48
CA LEU A 350 28.29 15.16 -11.54
C LEU A 350 29.74 14.65 -11.51
N PRO A 351 30.11 13.64 -10.69
CA PRO A 351 31.49 13.16 -10.64
C PRO A 351 31.96 12.47 -11.94
N PRO A 352 31.22 11.52 -12.55
CA PRO A 352 31.59 10.95 -13.85
C PRO A 352 31.71 12.01 -14.95
N LEU A 353 30.80 12.99 -14.95
CA LEU A 353 30.75 14.05 -15.95
C LEU A 353 31.98 14.95 -15.92
N GLN A 354 32.58 15.19 -14.75
CA GLN A 354 33.82 15.97 -14.62
C GLN A 354 35.01 15.28 -15.30
N VAL A 355 35.15 13.96 -15.16
CA VAL A 355 36.23 13.19 -15.81
C VAL A 355 36.04 13.14 -17.32
N VAL A 356 34.79 12.99 -17.78
CA VAL A 356 34.46 13.04 -19.21
C VAL A 356 34.74 14.44 -19.78
N ALA A 357 34.32 15.51 -19.10
CA ALA A 357 34.57 16.89 -19.53
C ALA A 357 36.07 17.22 -19.61
N ALA A 358 36.86 16.76 -18.64
CA ALA A 358 38.33 16.89 -18.70
C ALA A 358 38.94 16.15 -19.90
N THR A 359 38.41 14.96 -20.24
CA THR A 359 38.85 14.19 -21.41
C THR A 359 38.48 14.91 -22.72
N VAL A 360 37.27 15.47 -22.80
CA VAL A 360 36.83 16.27 -23.96
C VAL A 360 37.68 17.54 -24.11
N ASN A 361 38.10 18.18 -23.01
CA ASN A 361 39.02 19.31 -23.06
C ASN A 361 40.36 18.96 -23.71
N PHE A 362 40.89 17.74 -23.55
CA PHE A 362 42.08 17.31 -24.30
C PHE A 362 41.82 17.22 -25.81
N CYS A 363 40.66 16.72 -26.23
CA CYS A 363 40.29 16.64 -27.64
C CYS A 363 40.15 18.05 -28.27
N ILE A 364 39.49 18.97 -27.57
CA ILE A 364 39.29 20.34 -28.06
C ILE A 364 40.59 21.14 -28.02
N LEU A 365 41.45 20.92 -27.02
CA LEU A 365 42.78 21.54 -27.00
C LEU A 365 43.60 21.15 -28.24
N LEU A 366 43.55 19.87 -28.63
CA LEU A 366 44.24 19.37 -29.81
C LEU A 366 43.70 20.02 -31.10
N ILE A 367 42.38 20.21 -31.24
CA ILE A 367 41.77 20.76 -32.47
C ILE A 367 41.85 22.30 -32.50
N SER A 368 41.41 22.96 -31.43
CA SER A 368 41.11 24.40 -31.40
C SER A 368 42.05 25.23 -30.52
N GLY A 369 42.92 24.59 -29.73
CA GLY A 369 43.94 25.27 -28.91
C GLY A 369 43.42 25.97 -27.64
N HIS A 370 42.14 25.81 -27.30
CA HIS A 370 41.50 26.33 -26.08
C HIS A 370 40.65 25.25 -25.40
N HIS A 371 40.17 25.50 -24.18
CA HIS A 371 39.28 24.59 -23.44
C HIS A 371 37.81 24.87 -23.75
N LEU A 372 36.98 23.82 -23.76
CA LEU A 372 35.53 23.94 -23.95
C LEU A 372 34.78 24.06 -22.61
N PHE A 373 35.28 23.36 -21.58
CA PHE A 373 34.71 23.37 -20.25
C PHE A 373 35.67 24.01 -19.25
N GLU A 374 35.19 24.94 -18.43
CA GLU A 374 35.93 25.42 -17.26
C GLU A 374 35.64 24.47 -16.08
N LEU A 375 36.68 23.81 -15.56
CA LEU A 375 36.57 22.85 -14.46
C LEU A 375 36.88 23.52 -13.11
N PRO A 376 36.20 23.16 -11.99
CA PRO A 376 35.24 22.06 -11.85
C PRO A 376 33.80 22.45 -12.18
N LEU A 377 33.05 21.54 -12.81
CA LEU A 377 31.61 21.68 -13.06
C LEU A 377 30.85 21.73 -11.72
N LYS A 378 30.03 22.76 -11.52
CA LYS A 378 29.27 22.96 -10.27
C LYS A 378 27.83 22.48 -10.41
N ASN A 379 27.23 22.60 -11.58
CA ASN A 379 25.84 22.20 -11.84
C ASN A 379 25.66 21.55 -13.22
N PHE A 380 24.53 20.86 -13.40
CA PHE A 380 24.11 20.30 -14.70
C PHE A 380 23.90 21.38 -15.79
N SER A 381 23.52 22.60 -15.39
CA SER A 381 23.36 23.76 -16.28
C SER A 381 24.65 24.12 -17.02
N ASP A 382 25.80 23.96 -16.37
CA ASP A 382 27.10 24.35 -16.92
C ASP A 382 27.46 23.50 -18.16
N VAL A 383 26.93 22.27 -18.25
CA VAL A 383 27.13 21.39 -19.41
C VAL A 383 26.18 21.72 -20.57
N ALA A 384 24.98 22.22 -20.27
CA ALA A 384 24.03 22.69 -21.28
C ALA A 384 24.52 23.98 -21.95
N ASP A 385 25.09 24.90 -21.18
CA ASP A 385 25.65 26.16 -21.69
C ASP A 385 26.86 25.92 -22.60
N SER A 386 27.76 24.99 -22.22
CA SER A 386 28.89 24.61 -23.08
C SER A 386 28.47 23.93 -24.40
N LYS A 387 27.32 23.22 -24.43
CA LYS A 387 26.76 22.67 -25.67
C LYS A 387 26.30 23.78 -26.62
N GLN A 388 25.68 24.83 -26.08
CA GLN A 388 25.29 26.00 -26.87
C GLN A 388 26.51 26.75 -27.43
N LEU A 389 27.58 26.90 -26.63
CA LEU A 389 28.85 27.49 -27.08
C LEU A 389 29.53 26.64 -28.19
N PHE A 390 29.45 25.31 -28.09
CA PHE A 390 29.97 24.41 -29.12
C PHE A 390 29.17 24.51 -30.43
N GLU A 391 27.83 24.57 -30.37
CA GLU A 391 26.98 24.78 -31.54
C GLU A 391 27.24 26.13 -32.21
N GLN A 392 27.46 27.20 -31.42
CA GLN A 392 27.86 28.52 -31.93
C GLN A 392 29.23 28.49 -32.62
N MET A 393 30.21 27.75 -32.10
CA MET A 393 31.52 27.60 -32.76
C MET A 393 31.44 26.83 -34.08
N ILE A 394 30.65 25.75 -34.13
CA ILE A 394 30.46 24.97 -35.36
C ILE A 394 29.72 25.78 -36.43
N HIS A 395 28.68 26.51 -36.05
CA HIS A 395 27.90 27.32 -36.99
C HIS A 395 28.61 28.62 -37.39
N GLY A 396 29.35 29.26 -36.48
CA GLY A 396 30.14 30.46 -36.75
C GLY A 396 31.29 30.22 -37.76
N ASN A 397 31.90 29.02 -37.73
CA ASN A 397 32.91 28.65 -38.72
C ASN A 397 32.31 28.44 -40.13
N LYS A 398 31.02 28.09 -40.23
CA LYS A 398 30.31 27.96 -41.50
C LYS A 398 30.03 29.32 -42.17
N SER A 399 29.86 30.40 -41.39
CA SER A 399 29.73 31.77 -41.94
C SER A 399 31.05 32.36 -42.44
N ILE A 400 32.18 32.02 -41.83
CA ILE A 400 33.50 32.50 -42.27
C ILE A 400 33.94 31.81 -43.57
N ASN A 401 33.72 30.50 -43.69
CA ASN A 401 34.00 29.78 -44.96
C ASN A 401 33.10 30.23 -46.12
N LYS A 402 31.89 30.75 -45.84
CA LYS A 402 31.02 31.32 -46.88
C LYS A 402 31.47 32.71 -47.35
N MET A 403 32.17 33.48 -46.51
CA MET A 403 32.78 34.76 -46.92
C MET A 403 34.08 34.58 -47.72
N TYR A 404 34.87 33.54 -47.44
CA TYR A 404 36.11 33.28 -48.21
C TYR A 404 35.87 32.49 -49.50
N GLY A 405 34.90 31.57 -49.54
CA GLY A 405 34.49 30.88 -50.79
C GLY A 405 33.75 31.76 -51.80
N ALA A 406 33.34 32.98 -51.42
CA ALA A 406 32.73 33.96 -52.32
C ALA A 406 33.76 34.89 -52.99
N LYS A 407 35.04 34.83 -52.60
CA LYS A 407 36.11 35.65 -53.18
C LYS A 407 36.97 34.95 -54.24
N GLU A 408 36.76 33.66 -54.46
CA GLU A 408 37.49 32.86 -55.48
C GLU A 408 36.71 32.68 -56.79
N ASN A 409 35.53 33.31 -56.93
CA ASN A 409 34.74 33.31 -58.17
C ASN A 409 34.38 34.75 -58.61
N VAL A 410 35.38 35.63 -58.68
CA VAL A 410 35.30 36.90 -59.42
C VAL A 410 36.56 37.09 -60.25
#